data_AF-A0A0D3JK73-F1
#
_entry.id   AF-A0A0D3JK73-F1
#
_cell.length_a   1.000
_cell.length_b   1.000
_cell.length_c   1.000
_cell.angle_alpha   90.00
_cell.angle_beta   90.00
_cell.angle_gamma   90.00
#
_symmetry.space_group_name_H-M   'P 1'
#
loop_
_entity.id
_entity.type
_entity.pdbx_description
1 polymer ?
#
loop_
_entity_poly.entity_id
_entity_poly.type
_entity_poly.pdbx_seq_one_letter_code
_entity_poly.pdbx_strand_id
1 'polypeptide(L)' 'MSAKVAQRMSVGPVHLLGDAAHQFPPAGAFGMNTGLQDAHNIAWKLAAVHHGSASERASRRRRVEAVDRA' A
#
# COMPACT_ATOMS: atom_id res chain seq x y z
N MET A 1 -18.22 -13.59 3.91
CA MET A 1 -17.51 -12.34 3.57
C MET A 1 -16.50 -12.65 2.48
N SER A 2 -16.49 -11.88 1.39
CA SER A 2 -15.53 -12.04 0.27
C SER A 2 -14.42 -11.00 0.39
N ALA A 3 -13.23 -11.30 -0.10
CA ALA A 3 -12.14 -10.34 -0.18
C ALA A 3 -12.48 -9.23 -1.20
N LYS A 4 -12.15 -7.99 -0.87
CA LYS A 4 -12.29 -6.83 -1.77
C LYS A 4 -10.97 -6.10 -1.87
N VAL A 5 -10.61 -5.64 -3.07
CA VAL A 5 -9.40 -4.87 -3.32
C VAL A 5 -9.72 -3.71 -4.25
N ALA A 6 -9.18 -2.53 -3.96
CA ALA A 6 -9.32 -1.35 -4.79
C ALA A 6 -8.63 -1.57 -6.14
N GLN A 7 -9.29 -1.19 -7.24
CA GLN A 7 -8.71 -1.28 -8.58
C GLN A 7 -7.52 -0.34 -8.79
N ARG A 8 -7.43 0.74 -8.00
CA ARG A 8 -6.34 1.70 -8.03
C ARG A 8 -5.96 2.08 -6.61
N MET A 9 -4.69 1.94 -6.30
CA MET A 9 -4.16 2.26 -4.96
C MET A 9 -3.79 3.74 -4.81
N SER A 10 -3.73 4.49 -5.90
CA SER A 10 -3.38 5.91 -5.86
C SER A 10 -3.95 6.67 -7.05
N VAL A 11 -4.37 7.91 -6.82
CA VAL A 11 -4.83 8.87 -7.84
C VAL A 11 -4.26 10.24 -7.48
N GLY A 12 -3.40 10.79 -8.33
CA GLY A 12 -2.73 12.05 -8.02
C GLY A 12 -1.89 11.94 -6.72
N PRO A 13 -2.05 12.87 -5.76
CA PRO A 13 -1.37 12.84 -4.46
C PRO A 13 -2.09 11.97 -3.41
N VAL A 14 -3.20 11.31 -3.78
CA VAL A 14 -4.02 10.52 -2.85
C VAL A 14 -3.65 9.04 -2.96
N HIS A 15 -3.50 8.38 -1.80
CA HIS A 15 -3.12 6.99 -1.67
C HIS A 15 -4.08 6.23 -0.75
N LEU A 16 -4.46 5.01 -1.14
CA LEU A 16 -5.29 4.09 -0.35
C LEU A 16 -4.39 3.04 0.33
N LEU A 17 -4.65 2.79 1.60
CA LEU A 17 -3.90 1.87 2.47
C LEU A 17 -4.88 1.08 3.35
N GLY A 18 -4.52 -0.13 3.76
CA GLY A 18 -5.31 -0.92 4.71
C GLY A 18 -6.76 -1.14 4.25
N ASP A 19 -7.73 -1.06 5.15
CA ASP A 19 -9.16 -1.29 4.87
C ASP A 19 -9.76 -0.38 3.78
N ALA A 20 -9.18 0.80 3.56
CA ALA A 20 -9.59 1.69 2.47
C ALA A 20 -9.16 1.15 1.09
N ALA A 21 -8.22 0.20 1.06
CA ALA A 21 -7.61 -0.34 -0.14
C ALA A 21 -7.87 -1.83 -0.32
N HIS A 22 -8.01 -2.59 0.76
CA HIS A 22 -8.32 -4.01 0.73
C HIS A 22 -9.02 -4.45 2.01
N GLN A 23 -10.01 -5.33 1.87
CA GLN A 23 -10.72 -5.95 2.97
C GLN A 23 -10.60 -7.46 2.81
N PHE A 24 -10.17 -8.14 3.87
CA PHE A 24 -10.01 -9.58 3.88
C PHE A 24 -11.07 -10.24 4.76
N PRO A 25 -11.47 -11.49 4.46
CA PRO A 25 -12.10 -12.34 5.46
C PRO A 25 -11.22 -12.42 6.72
N PRO A 26 -11.80 -12.58 7.92
CA PRO A 26 -11.05 -12.55 9.17
C PRO A 26 -10.04 -13.70 9.33
N ALA A 27 -10.21 -14.78 8.57
CA ALA A 27 -9.29 -15.91 8.57
C ALA A 27 -7.89 -15.50 8.07
N GLY A 28 -6.86 -15.81 8.87
CA GLY A 28 -5.46 -15.54 8.53
C GLY A 28 -4.90 -14.20 9.02
N ALA A 29 -5.71 -13.36 9.68
CA ALA A 29 -5.27 -12.10 10.30
C ALA A 29 -4.47 -11.17 9.36
N PHE A 30 -4.83 -11.16 8.07
CA PHE A 30 -4.09 -10.39 7.05
C PHE A 30 -4.37 -8.88 7.09
N GLY A 31 -5.55 -8.44 7.56
CA GLY A 31 -5.94 -7.02 7.52
C GLY A 31 -4.92 -6.06 8.13
N MET A 32 -4.58 -6.26 9.41
CA MET A 32 -3.63 -5.39 10.10
C MET A 32 -2.20 -5.52 9.53
N ASN A 33 -1.75 -6.74 9.25
CA ASN A 33 -0.40 -7.00 8.77
C ASN A 33 -0.15 -6.35 7.40
N THR A 34 -1.08 -6.52 6.46
CA THR A 34 -0.98 -5.92 5.13
C THR A 34 -1.16 -4.40 5.19
N GLY A 35 -2.05 -3.89 6.06
CA GLY A 35 -2.20 -2.44 6.28
C GLY A 35 -0.93 -1.77 6.84
N LEU A 36 -0.22 -2.44 7.75
CA LEU A 36 1.05 -1.95 8.27
C LEU A 36 2.13 -1.92 7.19
N GLN A 37 2.24 -2.99 6.38
CA GLN A 37 3.19 -3.05 5.27
C GLN A 37 2.91 -1.97 4.22
N ASP A 38 1.65 -1.67 3.94
CA ASP A 38 1.24 -0.56 3.08
C ASP A 38 1.76 0.78 3.58
N ALA A 39 1.53 1.09 4.86
CA ALA A 39 1.97 2.33 5.50
C ALA A 39 3.50 2.44 5.52
N HIS A 40 4.18 1.36 5.88
CA HIS A 40 5.64 1.30 5.88
C HIS A 40 6.22 1.58 4.48
N ASN A 41 5.65 0.96 3.44
CA ASN A 41 6.11 1.11 2.07
C ASN A 41 5.92 2.53 1.50
N ILE A 42 4.88 3.26 1.93
CA ILE A 42 4.62 4.61 1.40
C ILE A 42 5.35 5.72 2.18
N ALA A 43 5.55 5.54 3.49
CA ALA A 43 6.11 6.58 4.36
C ALA A 43 7.46 7.13 3.85
N TRP A 44 8.42 6.24 3.56
CA TRP A 44 9.74 6.66 3.07
C TRP A 44 9.69 7.28 1.67
N LYS A 45 8.74 6.88 0.83
CA LYS A 45 8.60 7.43 -0.52
C LYS A 45 8.02 8.82 -0.49
N LEU A 46 7.02 9.05 0.37
CA LEU A 46 6.49 10.39 0.59
C LEU A 46 7.57 11.30 1.17
N ALA A 47 8.40 10.80 2.10
CA ALA A 47 9.55 11.55 2.58
C ALA A 47 10.54 11.90 1.45
N ALA A 48 10.86 10.94 0.57
CA ALA A 48 11.75 11.19 -0.57
C ALA A 48 11.16 12.21 -1.56
N VAL A 49 9.85 12.16 -1.83
CA VAL A 49 9.16 13.17 -2.65
C VAL A 49 9.19 14.54 -1.96
N HIS A 50 8.89 14.59 -0.67
CA HIS A 50 8.90 15.81 0.11
C HIS A 50 10.27 16.49 0.14
N HIS A 51 11.35 15.72 0.23
CA HIS A 51 12.72 16.22 0.19
C HIS A 51 13.26 16.47 -1.23
N GLY A 52 12.45 16.27 -2.27
CA GLY A 52 12.87 16.47 -3.67
C GLY A 52 13.88 15.44 -4.18
N SER A 53 14.12 14.36 -3.44
CA SER A 53 15.04 13.28 -3.84
C SER A 53 14.36 12.20 -4.68
N ALA A 54 13.03 12.25 -4.85
CA ALA A 54 12.27 11.38 -5.73
C ALA A 54 11.11 12.13 -6.41
N SER A 55 10.70 11.65 -7.59
CA SER A 55 9.49 12.16 -8.26
C SER A 55 8.21 11.67 -7.58
N GLU A 56 7.10 12.40 -7.70
CA GLU A 56 5.79 11.95 -7.20
C GLU A 56 5.40 10.56 -7.70
N ARG A 57 5.81 10.20 -8.94
CA ARG A 57 5.59 8.87 -9.51
C ARG A 57 6.24 7.77 -8.67
N ALA A 58 7.35 8.05 -7.99
CA ALA A 58 8.02 7.10 -7.12
C ALA A 58 7.13 6.67 -5.95
N SER A 59 6.35 7.59 -5.35
CA SER A 59 5.40 7.27 -4.28
C SER A 59 4.32 6.25 -4.68
N ARG A 60 3.98 6.18 -5.97
CA ARG A 60 2.93 5.31 -6.52
C ARG A 60 3.44 3.91 -6.88
N ARG A 61 4.76 3.73 -7.03
CA ARG A 61 5.32 2.42 -7.37
C ARG A 61 5.34 1.55 -6.12
N ARG A 62 4.64 0.42 -6.14
CA ARG A 62 4.95 -0.67 -5.21
C ARG A 62 6.28 -1.29 -5.64
N ARG A 63 7.24 -1.37 -4.71
CA ARG A 63 8.37 -2.28 -4.90
C ARG A 63 7.80 -3.65 -4.55
N VAL A 64 7.93 -4.61 -5.45
CA VAL A 64 7.58 -6.00 -5.12
C VAL A 64 8.61 -6.46 -4.09
N GLU A 65 8.23 -6.45 -2.82
CA GLU A 65 8.89 -7.22 -1.78
C GLU A 65 8.09 -8.52 -1.70
N ALA A 66 8.73 -9.63 -2.04
CA ALA A 66 8.08 -10.89 -2.37
C ALA A 66 7.16 -11.37 -1.24
N VAL A 67 5.85 -11.37 -1.49
CA VAL A 67 4.86 -12.22 -0.80
C VAL A 67 4.15 -13.07 -1.86
N ASP A 68 4.92 -13.60 -2.81
CA ASP A 68 4.44 -14.51 -3.86
C ASP A 68 4.88 -15.96 -3.58
N ARG A 69 5.16 -16.27 -2.31
CA ARG A 69 5.52 -17.60 -1.81
C ARG A 69 4.95 -17.86 -0.41
N ALA A 70 3.63 -17.96 -0.33
CA ALA A 70 2.92 -18.63 0.76
C ALA A 70 1.63 -19.23 0.20
#